data_AF-C3Z351-F1
#
_entry.id   AF-C3Z351-F1
#
_cell.length_a   1.000
_cell.length_b   1.000
_cell.length_c   1.000
_cell.angle_alpha   90.00
_cell.angle_beta   90.00
_cell.angle_gamma   90.00
#
_symmetry.space_group_name_H-M   'P 1'
#
loop_
_entity.id
_entity.type
_entity.pdbx_description
1 polymer ?
#
loop_
_entity_poly.entity_id
_entity_poly.type
_entity_poly.pdbx_seq_one_letter_code
_entity_poly.pdbx_strand_id
1 'polypeptide(L)'
;NLTSFLAKDNKLEIIPTNFFAENKMLREVYLKSAGLTKLQTASFSNLKNLVIVDVSKNEIDNIGANIFTGSLKIQTLNLSNSQIKSIEPRAFETQAEMLFLMLDDNMLVSVRNAFLGLKNLLTLALNDN
;
A
#
# COMPACT_ATOMS: atom_id res chain seq x y z
N ASN A 1 14.10 -13.55 10.39
CA ASN A 1 14.47 -12.28 11.07
C ASN A 1 14.50 -11.05 10.16
N LEU A 2 14.01 -11.12 8.91
CA LEU A 2 13.96 -9.95 8.05
C LEU A 2 13.00 -8.89 8.63
N THR A 3 13.47 -7.65 8.80
CA THR A 3 12.70 -6.53 9.34
C THR A 3 12.40 -5.46 8.30
N SER A 4 13.24 -5.32 7.29
CA SER A 4 13.02 -4.38 6.19
C SER A 4 13.32 -5.06 4.86
N PHE A 5 12.43 -4.86 3.88
CA PHE A 5 12.62 -5.32 2.51
C PHE A 5 12.84 -4.11 1.60
N LEU A 6 14.00 -4.05 0.93
CA LEU A 6 14.41 -2.95 0.07
C LEU A 6 14.60 -3.49 -1.36
N ALA A 7 13.75 -3.08 -2.28
CA ALA A 7 13.89 -3.43 -3.69
C ALA A 7 13.57 -2.24 -4.61
N LYS A 8 14.01 -1.04 -4.21
CA LYS A 8 13.93 0.18 -5.01
C LYS A 8 14.69 0.04 -6.34
N ASP A 9 14.17 0.67 -7.40
CA ASP A 9 14.79 0.73 -8.74
C ASP A 9 15.06 -0.66 -9.38
N ASN A 10 14.17 -1.62 -9.12
CA ASN A 10 14.22 -2.96 -9.71
C ASN A 10 13.18 -3.13 -10.84
N LYS A 11 13.13 -4.33 -11.43
CA LYS A 11 12.15 -4.75 -12.45
C LYS A 11 11.33 -5.93 -11.96
N LEU A 12 10.74 -5.79 -10.76
CA LEU A 12 10.04 -6.90 -10.11
C LEU A 12 8.74 -7.26 -10.83
N GLU A 13 8.11 -6.30 -11.53
CA GLU A 13 6.81 -6.39 -12.24
C GLU A 13 5.61 -6.75 -11.34
N ILE A 14 5.81 -7.70 -10.41
CA ILE A 14 4.82 -8.26 -9.52
C ILE A 14 5.45 -8.64 -8.17
N ILE A 15 4.68 -8.47 -7.09
CA ILE A 15 4.91 -9.17 -5.83
C ILE A 15 3.88 -10.28 -5.72
N PRO A 16 4.29 -11.57 -5.75
CA PRO A 16 3.38 -12.69 -5.66
C PRO A 16 2.48 -12.63 -4.41
N THR A 17 1.29 -13.21 -4.52
CA THR A 17 0.43 -13.50 -3.36
C THR A 17 1.25 -14.19 -2.27
N ASN A 18 1.11 -13.72 -1.02
CA ASN A 18 1.80 -14.28 0.16
C ASN A 18 3.33 -14.24 0.12
N PHE A 19 3.96 -13.41 -0.74
CA PHE A 19 5.42 -13.32 -0.87
C PHE A 19 6.14 -13.10 0.47
N PHE A 20 5.56 -12.29 1.38
CA PHE A 20 6.12 -12.00 2.69
C PHE A 20 5.60 -12.89 3.83
N ALA A 21 4.85 -13.96 3.54
CA ALA A 21 4.11 -14.71 4.55
C ALA A 21 4.98 -15.22 5.70
N GLU A 22 6.21 -15.66 5.43
CA GLU A 22 7.14 -16.17 6.46
C GLU A 22 7.93 -15.07 7.18
N ASN A 23 7.89 -13.82 6.70
CA ASN A 23 8.63 -12.71 7.29
C ASN A 23 7.85 -12.04 8.42
N LYS A 24 7.56 -12.80 9.49
CA LYS A 24 6.74 -12.32 10.63
C LYS A 24 7.29 -11.09 11.37
N MET A 25 8.59 -10.81 11.22
CA MET A 25 9.28 -9.66 11.82
C MET A 25 9.36 -8.45 10.88
N LEU A 26 8.81 -8.54 9.67
CA LEU A 26 8.86 -7.47 8.69
C LEU A 26 8.09 -6.25 9.20
N ARG A 27 8.77 -5.10 9.19
CA ARG A 27 8.27 -3.80 9.63
C ARG A 27 8.16 -2.81 8.49
N GLU A 28 9.02 -2.92 7.49
CA GLU A 28 9.13 -1.90 6.45
C GLU A 28 9.31 -2.56 5.08
N VAL A 29 8.56 -2.07 4.09
CA VAL A 29 8.70 -2.48 2.69
C VAL A 29 8.88 -1.25 1.83
N TYR A 30 9.97 -1.22 1.07
CA TYR A 30 10.28 -0.17 0.10
C TYR A 30 10.47 -0.78 -1.29
N LEU A 31 9.50 -0.51 -2.16
CA LEU A 31 9.32 -1.01 -3.52
C LEU A 31 9.17 0.16 -4.51
N LYS A 32 9.72 1.32 -4.17
CA LYS A 32 9.68 2.51 -5.00
C LYS A 32 10.34 2.26 -6.36
N SER A 33 9.68 2.61 -7.46
CA SER A 33 10.25 2.43 -8.81
C SER A 33 10.71 0.99 -9.08
N ALA A 34 9.96 -0.01 -8.59
CA ALA A 34 10.26 -1.42 -8.80
C ALA A 34 9.57 -2.00 -10.06
N GLY A 35 8.86 -1.16 -10.82
CA GLY A 35 8.14 -1.54 -12.03
C GLY A 35 6.87 -2.35 -11.75
N LEU A 36 6.28 -2.23 -10.56
CA LEU A 36 5.08 -2.99 -10.22
C LEU A 36 3.89 -2.50 -11.05
N THR A 37 3.19 -3.42 -11.71
CA THR A 37 1.98 -3.10 -12.48
C THR A 37 0.70 -3.35 -11.69
N LYS A 38 0.79 -4.09 -10.59
CA LYS A 38 -0.33 -4.42 -9.70
C LYS A 38 0.13 -4.82 -8.32
N LEU A 39 -0.74 -4.62 -7.33
CA LEU A 39 -0.63 -5.24 -6.01
C LEU A 39 -1.62 -6.40 -5.96
N GLN A 40 -1.13 -7.63 -5.81
CA GLN A 40 -2.01 -8.79 -5.73
C GLN A 40 -2.74 -8.84 -4.39
N THR A 41 -3.89 -9.52 -4.39
CA THR A 41 -4.59 -9.86 -3.16
C THR A 41 -3.63 -10.48 -2.16
N ALA A 42 -3.68 -10.01 -0.91
CA ALA A 42 -2.86 -10.51 0.17
C ALA A 42 -1.33 -10.35 0.00
N SER A 43 -0.84 -9.54 -0.96
CA SER A 43 0.61 -9.23 -1.10
C SER A 43 1.23 -8.69 0.20
N PHE A 44 0.44 -7.99 1.03
CA PHE A 44 0.88 -7.47 2.33
C PHE A 44 0.01 -7.99 3.49
N SER A 45 -0.55 -9.20 3.38
CA SER A 45 -1.44 -9.73 4.42
C SER A 45 -0.71 -10.30 5.64
N ASN A 46 -1.35 -10.25 6.80
CA ASN A 46 -0.91 -10.88 8.06
C ASN A 46 0.50 -10.49 8.54
N LEU A 47 1.02 -9.35 8.11
CA LEU A 47 2.30 -8.79 8.55
C LEU A 47 2.06 -7.93 9.80
N LYS A 48 1.88 -8.59 10.95
CA LYS A 48 1.47 -7.98 12.23
C LYS A 48 2.39 -6.87 12.76
N ASN A 49 3.61 -6.78 12.22
CA ASN A 49 4.62 -5.80 12.60
C ASN A 49 4.87 -4.75 11.51
N LEU A 50 4.20 -4.83 10.36
CA LEU A 50 4.38 -3.92 9.24
C LEU A 50 3.85 -2.53 9.59
N VAL A 51 4.70 -1.52 9.43
CA VAL A 51 4.46 -0.11 9.77
C VAL A 51 4.53 0.77 8.52
N ILE A 52 5.48 0.51 7.63
CA ILE A 52 5.73 1.35 6.45
C ILE A 52 5.63 0.51 5.18
N VAL A 53 4.86 1.00 4.21
CA VAL A 53 4.83 0.48 2.85
C VAL A 53 5.00 1.66 1.89
N ASP A 54 6.11 1.66 1.15
CA ASP A 54 6.33 2.58 0.03
C ASP A 54 6.36 1.79 -1.27
N VAL A 55 5.31 1.97 -2.07
CA VAL A 55 5.16 1.41 -3.41
C VAL A 55 4.99 2.54 -4.44
N SER A 56 5.47 3.75 -4.13
CA SER A 56 5.40 4.91 -5.01
C SER A 56 6.17 4.72 -6.31
N LYS A 57 5.85 5.53 -7.33
CA LYS A 57 6.55 5.52 -8.63
C LYS A 57 6.49 4.15 -9.33
N ASN A 58 5.35 3.47 -9.24
CA ASN A 58 5.07 2.23 -9.95
C ASN A 58 3.96 2.46 -11.00
N GLU A 59 3.39 1.41 -11.57
CA GLU A 59 2.35 1.49 -12.63
C GLU A 59 1.09 0.72 -12.18
N ILE A 60 0.66 0.96 -10.94
CA ILE A 60 -0.45 0.27 -10.29
C ILE A 60 -1.77 0.95 -10.67
N ASP A 61 -2.63 0.26 -11.40
CA ASP A 61 -3.90 0.81 -11.91
C ASP A 61 -5.01 0.93 -10.86
N ASN A 62 -5.09 -0.01 -9.92
CA ASN A 62 -6.14 -0.07 -8.91
C ASN A 62 -5.66 -0.60 -7.55
N ILE A 63 -6.34 -0.19 -6.48
CA ILE A 63 -6.13 -0.70 -5.12
C ILE A 63 -7.35 -1.49 -4.66
N GLY A 64 -7.16 -2.80 -4.46
CA GLY A 64 -8.21 -3.73 -4.00
C GLY A 64 -8.34 -3.82 -2.49
N ALA A 65 -9.49 -4.26 -2.00
CA ALA A 65 -9.83 -4.13 -0.58
C ALA A 65 -9.16 -5.13 0.38
N ASN A 66 -8.48 -6.14 -0.17
CA ASN A 66 -7.89 -7.25 0.60
C ASN A 66 -6.35 -7.29 0.54
N ILE A 67 -5.71 -6.20 0.11
CA ILE A 67 -4.25 -6.15 -0.03
C ILE A 67 -3.56 -6.19 1.35
N PHE A 68 -4.14 -5.51 2.35
CA PHE A 68 -3.54 -5.30 3.67
C PHE A 68 -4.22 -6.09 4.81
N THR A 69 -5.06 -7.07 4.49
CA THR A 69 -5.82 -7.84 5.49
C THR A 69 -4.91 -8.45 6.55
N GLY A 70 -5.20 -8.18 7.83
CA GLY A 70 -4.41 -8.68 8.97
C GLY A 70 -3.11 -7.91 9.26
N SER A 71 -2.76 -6.90 8.45
CA SER A 71 -1.64 -5.98 8.68
C SER A 71 -2.15 -4.67 9.29
N LEU A 72 -2.46 -4.74 10.58
CA LEU A 72 -3.25 -3.72 11.29
C LEU A 72 -2.42 -2.52 11.78
N LYS A 73 -1.08 -2.57 11.69
CA LYS A 73 -0.18 -1.56 12.26
C LYS A 73 0.46 -0.63 11.23
N ILE A 74 -0.02 -0.66 9.98
CA ILE A 74 0.51 0.23 8.93
C ILE A 74 0.18 1.67 9.32
N GLN A 75 1.23 2.48 9.48
CA GLN A 75 1.14 3.91 9.81
C GLN A 75 1.37 4.79 8.58
N THR A 76 2.23 4.36 7.67
CA THR A 76 2.57 5.09 6.45
C THR A 76 2.38 4.22 5.23
N LEU A 77 1.52 4.67 4.33
CA LEU A 77 1.34 4.07 3.01
C LEU A 77 1.60 5.13 1.94
N ASN A 78 2.64 4.91 1.15
CA ASN A 78 2.97 5.76 0.01
C ASN A 78 2.64 5.05 -1.31
N LEU A 79 1.64 5.60 -2.01
CA LEU A 79 1.13 5.17 -3.31
C LEU A 79 1.27 6.29 -4.35
N SER A 80 2.01 7.36 -4.05
CA SER A 80 2.13 8.52 -4.94
C SER A 80 2.74 8.14 -6.30
N ASN A 81 2.32 8.81 -7.37
CA ASN A 81 2.90 8.63 -8.70
C ASN A 81 2.83 7.16 -9.16
N SER A 82 1.66 6.54 -9.07
CA SER A 82 1.47 5.13 -9.41
C SER A 82 0.46 4.87 -10.51
N GLN A 83 -0.12 5.92 -11.13
CA GLN A 83 -1.17 5.83 -12.16
C GLN A 83 -2.48 5.18 -11.65
N ILE A 84 -2.77 5.30 -10.35
CA ILE A 84 -3.96 4.68 -9.76
C ILE A 84 -5.21 5.41 -10.24
N LYS A 85 -6.13 4.66 -10.85
CA LYS A 85 -7.40 5.17 -11.38
C LYS A 85 -8.57 4.95 -10.43
N SER A 86 -8.49 3.93 -9.59
CA SER A 86 -9.56 3.58 -8.65
C SER A 86 -9.04 2.93 -7.37
N ILE A 87 -9.80 3.12 -6.30
CA ILE A 87 -9.62 2.44 -5.03
C ILE A 87 -10.96 1.78 -4.70
N GLU A 88 -10.95 0.48 -4.44
CA GLU A 88 -12.17 -0.23 -4.06
C GLU A 88 -12.76 0.34 -2.76
N PRO A 89 -14.10 0.33 -2.62
CA PRO A 89 -14.74 0.67 -1.35
C PRO A 89 -14.15 -0.18 -0.22
N ARG A 90 -13.93 0.45 0.95
CA ARG A 90 -13.42 -0.21 2.16
C ARG A 90 -12.00 -0.76 2.03
N ALA A 91 -11.22 -0.31 1.04
CA ALA A 91 -9.90 -0.87 0.82
C ALA A 91 -8.89 -0.66 1.96
N PHE A 92 -9.17 0.32 2.83
CA PHE A 92 -8.39 0.59 4.02
C PHE A 92 -9.20 0.41 5.32
N GLU A 93 -10.27 -0.39 5.30
CA GLU A 93 -11.20 -0.51 6.43
C GLU A 93 -10.55 -0.97 7.73
N THR A 94 -9.52 -1.81 7.63
CA THR A 94 -8.84 -2.36 8.80
C THR A 94 -7.64 -1.53 9.26
N GLN A 95 -7.33 -0.43 8.57
CA GLN A 95 -6.12 0.37 8.74
C GLN A 95 -6.37 1.53 9.72
N ALA A 96 -6.92 1.23 10.89
CA ALA A 96 -7.24 2.24 11.90
C ALA A 96 -6.00 2.98 12.43
N GLU A 97 -4.83 2.35 12.41
CA GLU A 97 -3.55 2.92 12.86
C GLU A 97 -2.85 3.79 11.79
N MET A 98 -3.40 3.90 10.58
CA MET A 98 -2.77 4.68 9.51
C MET A 98 -2.79 6.18 9.84
N LEU A 99 -1.63 6.81 9.74
CA LEU A 99 -1.41 8.22 10.01
C LEU A 99 -1.19 9.01 8.72
N PHE A 100 -0.50 8.41 7.74
CA PHE A 100 -0.12 9.06 6.49
C PHE A 100 -0.49 8.19 5.29
N LEU A 101 -1.36 8.74 4.43
CA LEU A 101 -1.72 8.15 3.15
C LEU A 101 -1.39 9.13 2.02
N MET A 102 -0.38 8.79 1.23
CA MET A 102 0.08 9.59 0.10
C MET A 102 -0.45 8.99 -1.20
N LEU A 103 -1.32 9.73 -1.89
CA LEU A 103 -1.95 9.35 -3.17
C LEU A 103 -1.75 10.44 -4.23
N ASP A 104 -0.85 11.39 -4.02
CA ASP A 104 -0.54 12.44 -5.00
C ASP A 104 -0.07 11.86 -6.35
N ASP A 105 -0.24 12.64 -7.41
CA ASP A 105 0.23 12.29 -8.76
C ASP A 105 -0.38 10.96 -9.27
N ASN A 106 -1.66 10.72 -9.02
CA ASN A 106 -2.38 9.56 -9.54
C ASN A 106 -3.43 10.01 -10.57
N MET A 107 -4.46 9.19 -10.82
CA MET A 107 -5.51 9.46 -11.80
C MET A 107 -6.90 9.22 -11.18
N LEU A 108 -7.04 9.51 -9.88
CA LEU A 108 -8.24 9.20 -9.13
C LEU A 108 -9.36 10.20 -9.44
N VAL A 109 -10.42 9.72 -10.09
CA VAL A 109 -11.61 10.54 -10.35
C VAL A 109 -12.60 10.50 -9.17
N SER A 110 -12.52 9.47 -8.32
CA SER A 110 -13.42 9.27 -7.18
C SER A 110 -12.79 8.37 -6.12
N VAL A 111 -13.13 8.64 -4.86
CA VAL A 111 -12.63 7.91 -3.68
C VAL A 111 -13.78 7.46 -2.76
N ARG A 112 -14.98 7.24 -3.33
CA ARG A 112 -16.19 6.94 -2.56
C ARG A 112 -15.97 5.70 -1.67
N ASN A 113 -16.11 5.90 -0.36
CA ASN A 113 -15.97 4.88 0.68
C ASN A 113 -14.59 4.20 0.76
N ALA A 114 -13.58 4.68 0.02
CA ALA A 114 -12.23 4.09 0.02
C ALA A 114 -11.56 4.22 1.41
N PHE A 115 -11.78 5.36 2.07
CA PHE A 115 -11.13 5.75 3.31
C PHE A 115 -11.92 5.41 4.58
N LEU A 116 -13.00 4.64 4.45
CA LEU A 116 -13.69 4.10 5.63
C LEU A 116 -12.67 3.31 6.46
N GLY A 117 -12.67 3.50 7.78
CA GLY A 117 -11.75 2.81 8.70
C GLY A 117 -10.46 3.55 9.05
N LEU A 118 -10.06 4.58 8.27
CA LEU A 118 -8.86 5.40 8.54
C LEU A 118 -9.09 6.40 9.69
N LYS A 119 -9.29 5.89 10.90
CA LYS A 119 -9.74 6.67 12.07
C LYS A 119 -8.70 7.64 12.63
N ASN A 120 -7.41 7.34 12.47
CA ASN A 120 -6.30 8.12 13.02
C ASN A 120 -5.52 8.90 11.96
N LEU A 121 -6.07 9.05 10.75
CA LEU A 121 -5.37 9.67 9.65
C LEU A 121 -5.04 11.14 9.95
N LEU A 122 -3.76 11.48 9.91
CA LEU A 122 -3.25 12.84 10.12
C LEU A 122 -3.05 13.57 8.79
N THR A 123 -2.67 12.83 7.75
CA THR A 123 -2.45 13.39 6.42
C THR A 123 -2.99 12.45 5.35
N LEU A 124 -3.85 13.01 4.50
CA LEU A 124 -4.27 12.45 3.23
C LEU A 124 -3.82 13.41 2.13
N ALA A 125 -2.95 12.95 1.25
CA ALA A 125 -2.45 13.76 0.15
C ALA A 125 -3.00 13.23 -1.17
N LEU A 126 -3.69 14.10 -1.91
CA LEU A 126 -4.44 13.80 -3.14
C LEU A 126 -4.14 14.84 -4.23
N ASN A 127 -3.01 15.53 -4.14
CA ASN A 127 -2.66 16.56 -5.12
C ASN A 127 -2.46 15.91 -6.50
N ASP A 128 -2.74 16.66 -7.57
CA ASP A 128 -2.45 16.24 -8.95
C ASP A 128 -3.02 14.86 -9.31
N ASN A 129 -4.34 14.67 -9.12
CA ASN A 129 -5.12 13.46 -9.44
C ASN A 129 -6.14 13.69 -10.55
#